data_AF-A0A0E0NZJ9-F1
#
_entry.id   AF-A0A0E0NZJ9-F1
#
_cell.length_a   1.000
_cell.length_b   1.000
_cell.length_c   1.000
_cell.angle_alpha   90.00
_cell.angle_beta   90.00
_cell.angle_gamma   90.00
#
_symmetry.space_group_name_H-M   'P 1'
#
loop_
_entity.id
_entity.type
_entity.pdbx_description
1 polymer ?
#
loop_
_entity_poly.entity_id
_entity_poly.type
_entity_poly.pdbx_seq_one_letter_code
_entity_poly.pdbx_strand_id
1 'polypeptide(L)'
;MDLDESDFFGMCKAACQGLAGADVNYACPNTPLVVATTEGLTDCMKYLLQVHADPNIPDKQSGRTPIEIAASLRRRNHVEILFPFTSPVRAITNWTVEGIITHGKSRFSMPKIKDEPCSKVNDRKIELKSLGGKAVKRKDYLGASRIYSEALELDYFDATLYSNRSLCYLRIGEVQKALLDTEMCIKLRPEWVKGHYREGAALMLLKEHKKAFEVFLNALKLDPTNANIEKVLWEALEAMKKDDAAEEKTLKSVD
;
A
#
# COMPACT_ATOMS: atom_id res chain seq x y z
N MET A 1 11.74 -11.39 9.04
CA MET A 1 11.08 -11.49 10.35
C MET A 1 9.69 -11.94 10.00
N ASP A 2 9.55 -13.25 9.90
CA ASP A 2 8.32 -13.89 9.46
C ASP A 2 7.31 -13.68 10.59
N LEU A 3 6.33 -12.82 10.36
CA LEU A 3 5.18 -12.70 11.26
C LEU A 3 4.45 -14.05 11.20
N ASP A 4 4.36 -14.73 12.33
CA ASP A 4 3.65 -15.99 12.45
C ASP A 4 2.16 -15.77 12.12
N GLU A 5 1.51 -16.77 11.52
CA GLU A 5 0.08 -16.75 11.20
C GLU A 5 -0.76 -16.49 12.48
N SER A 6 -0.22 -16.89 13.64
CA SER A 6 -0.82 -16.63 14.96
C SER A 6 -0.77 -15.16 15.39
N ASP A 7 0.30 -14.43 15.04
CA ASP A 7 0.45 -13.01 15.37
C ASP A 7 -0.52 -12.16 14.53
N PHE A 8 -0.66 -12.47 13.24
CA PHE A 8 -1.58 -11.76 12.36
C PHE A 8 -3.05 -12.03 12.71
N PHE A 9 -3.38 -13.25 13.11
CA PHE A 9 -4.69 -13.60 13.65
C PHE A 9 -4.99 -12.85 14.96
N GLY A 10 -4.00 -12.77 15.86
CA GLY A 10 -4.09 -11.98 17.10
C GLY A 10 -4.36 -10.49 16.83
N MET A 11 -3.68 -9.91 15.84
CA MET A 11 -3.89 -8.52 15.41
C MET A 11 -5.27 -8.30 14.78
N CYS A 12 -5.74 -9.21 13.92
CA CYS A 12 -7.07 -9.12 13.31
C CYS A 12 -8.18 -9.19 14.37
N LYS A 13 -8.03 -10.08 15.35
CA LYS A 13 -8.95 -10.22 16.46
C LYS A 13 -8.93 -8.99 17.37
N ALA A 14 -7.75 -8.47 17.70
CA ALA A 14 -7.60 -7.25 18.50
C ALA A 14 -8.18 -6.01 17.80
N ALA A 15 -8.01 -5.90 16.47
CA ALA A 15 -8.57 -4.80 15.68
C ALA A 15 -10.11 -4.84 15.64
N CYS A 16 -10.70 -6.04 15.56
CA CYS A 16 -12.17 -6.21 15.56
C CYS A 16 -12.79 -6.09 16.97
N GLN A 17 -12.06 -6.43 18.03
CA GLN A 17 -12.56 -6.41 19.42
C GLN A 17 -12.25 -5.10 20.18
N GLY A 18 -11.12 -4.45 19.89
CA GLY A 18 -10.67 -3.23 20.58
C GLY A 18 -11.39 -1.95 20.12
N LEU A 19 -12.13 -2.02 19.02
CA LEU A 19 -12.94 -0.94 18.49
C LEU A 19 -14.38 -1.45 18.36
N ALA A 20 -15.18 -1.27 19.41
CA ALA A 20 -16.63 -1.40 19.31
C ALA A 20 -17.15 -0.34 18.31
N GLY A 21 -17.08 -0.65 17.00
CA GLY A 21 -17.43 0.27 15.92
C GLY A 21 -16.52 0.24 14.67
N ALA A 22 -15.47 -0.60 14.61
CA ALA A 22 -14.73 -0.78 13.36
C ALA A 22 -15.59 -1.51 12.32
N ASP A 23 -15.88 -0.86 11.20
CA ASP A 23 -16.58 -1.46 10.08
C ASP A 23 -15.70 -2.53 9.42
N VAL A 24 -16.03 -3.80 9.64
CA VAL A 24 -15.34 -4.96 9.07
C VAL A 24 -15.39 -4.98 7.53
N ASN A 25 -16.28 -4.18 6.94
CA ASN A 25 -16.46 -4.02 5.50
C ASN A 25 -15.78 -2.78 4.94
N TYR A 26 -15.08 -2.00 5.77
CA TYR A 26 -14.36 -0.82 5.32
C TYR A 26 -13.26 -1.19 4.32
N ALA A 27 -13.36 -0.65 3.10
CA ALA A 27 -12.46 -0.98 2.00
C ALA A 27 -11.48 0.16 1.68
N CYS A 28 -10.21 0.03 2.09
CA CYS A 28 -9.16 1.00 1.77
C CYS A 28 -7.74 0.38 1.69
N PRO A 29 -7.28 -0.09 0.52
CA PRO A 29 -7.99 -0.17 -0.77
C PRO A 29 -8.98 -1.34 -0.86
N ASN A 30 -8.78 -2.41 -0.08
CA ASN A 30 -9.59 -3.63 -0.09
C ASN A 30 -10.19 -3.92 1.28
N THR A 31 -11.25 -4.71 1.34
CA THR A 31 -11.80 -5.18 2.62
C THR A 31 -10.81 -6.12 3.31
N PRO A 32 -10.82 -6.22 4.64
CA PRO A 32 -10.04 -7.21 5.38
C PRO A 32 -10.24 -8.64 4.84
N LEU A 33 -11.45 -8.97 4.40
CA LEU A 33 -11.77 -10.27 3.83
C LEU A 33 -11.12 -10.52 2.47
N VAL A 34 -11.07 -9.50 1.59
CA VAL A 34 -10.33 -9.58 0.32
C VAL A 34 -8.84 -9.79 0.57
N VAL A 35 -8.26 -9.08 1.55
CA VAL A 35 -6.85 -9.23 1.91
C VAL A 35 -6.58 -10.64 2.45
N ALA A 36 -7.36 -11.12 3.42
CA ALA A 36 -7.21 -12.47 3.97
C ALA A 36 -7.33 -13.56 2.89
N THR A 37 -8.26 -13.38 1.94
CA THR A 37 -8.46 -14.30 0.81
C THR A 37 -7.31 -14.26 -0.19
N THR A 38 -6.69 -13.09 -0.41
CA THR A 38 -5.54 -12.91 -1.32
C THR A 38 -4.25 -13.46 -0.73
N GLU A 39 -4.05 -13.29 0.57
CA GLU A 39 -2.82 -13.72 1.26
C GLU A 39 -2.84 -15.19 1.69
N GLY A 40 -4.00 -15.81 1.84
CA GLY A 40 -4.09 -17.24 2.20
C GLY A 40 -4.51 -17.51 3.64
N LEU A 41 -4.90 -16.45 4.37
CA LEU A 41 -5.09 -16.45 5.82
C LEU A 41 -6.44 -17.06 6.21
N THR A 42 -6.47 -18.39 6.28
CA THR A 42 -7.69 -19.18 6.41
C THR A 42 -8.44 -18.88 7.71
N ASP A 43 -7.72 -18.76 8.82
CA ASP A 43 -8.36 -18.53 10.13
C ASP A 43 -8.85 -17.07 10.29
N CYS A 44 -8.15 -16.12 9.66
CA CYS A 44 -8.63 -14.74 9.56
C CYS A 44 -9.93 -14.66 8.76
N MET A 45 -10.05 -15.39 7.64
CA MET A 45 -11.29 -15.42 6.86
C MET A 45 -12.47 -15.97 7.67
N LYS A 46 -12.29 -17.09 8.38
CA LYS A 46 -13.34 -17.68 9.23
C LYS A 46 -13.80 -16.70 10.30
N TYR A 47 -12.84 -16.03 10.95
CA TYR A 47 -13.13 -15.05 11.99
C TYR A 47 -13.86 -13.82 11.43
N LEU A 48 -13.41 -13.29 10.28
CA LEU A 48 -14.06 -12.15 9.61
C LEU A 48 -15.51 -12.48 9.23
N LEU A 49 -15.76 -13.67 8.69
CA LEU A 49 -17.12 -14.12 8.39
C LEU A 49 -17.97 -14.30 9.67
N GLN A 50 -17.37 -14.76 10.77
CA GLN A 50 -18.03 -14.86 12.07
C GLN A 50 -18.46 -13.49 12.62
N VAL A 51 -17.69 -12.43 12.36
CA VAL A 51 -18.05 -11.05 12.73
C VAL A 51 -18.82 -10.30 11.62
N HIS A 52 -19.46 -11.04 10.70
CA HIS A 52 -20.33 -10.51 9.64
C HIS A 52 -19.64 -9.66 8.55
N ALA A 53 -18.40 -9.99 8.18
CA ALA A 53 -17.80 -9.48 6.95
C ALA A 53 -18.61 -9.91 5.72
N ASP A 54 -18.88 -8.98 4.82
CA ASP A 54 -19.61 -9.19 3.57
C ASP A 54 -18.66 -9.73 2.48
N PRO A 55 -18.79 -11.01 2.08
CA PRO A 55 -17.97 -11.63 1.05
C PRO A 55 -18.36 -11.22 -0.37
N ASN A 56 -19.36 -10.36 -0.54
CA ASN A 56 -19.80 -9.86 -1.84
C ASN A 56 -19.10 -8.55 -2.24
N ILE A 57 -18.34 -7.93 -1.33
CA ILE A 57 -17.60 -6.70 -1.64
C ILE A 57 -16.37 -7.05 -2.48
N PRO A 58 -16.29 -6.59 -3.75
CA PRO A 58 -15.19 -6.93 -4.62
C PRO A 58 -13.92 -6.13 -4.28
N ASP A 59 -12.78 -6.71 -4.67
CA ASP A 59 -11.51 -5.99 -4.76
C ASP A 59 -11.65 -4.77 -5.68
N LYS A 60 -11.18 -3.60 -5.22
CA LYS A 60 -11.31 -2.35 -5.99
C LYS A 60 -10.48 -2.34 -7.28
N GLN A 61 -9.42 -3.16 -7.36
CA GLN A 61 -8.51 -3.18 -8.51
C GLN A 61 -9.03 -4.05 -9.66
N SER A 62 -9.46 -5.26 -9.35
CA SER A 62 -9.89 -6.26 -10.34
C SER A 62 -11.41 -6.41 -10.45
N GLY A 63 -12.17 -5.81 -9.53
CA GLY A 63 -13.64 -5.95 -9.46
C GLY A 63 -14.10 -7.36 -9.11
N ARG A 64 -13.19 -8.23 -8.65
CA ARG A 64 -13.48 -9.63 -8.31
C ARG A 64 -13.90 -9.76 -6.86
N THR A 65 -14.93 -10.55 -6.62
CA THR A 65 -15.33 -10.93 -5.27
C THR A 65 -14.29 -11.85 -4.62
N PRO A 66 -14.19 -11.90 -3.27
CA PRO A 66 -13.36 -12.86 -2.55
C PRO A 66 -13.45 -14.29 -3.10
N ILE A 67 -14.65 -14.79 -3.41
CA ILE A 67 -14.81 -16.16 -3.91
C ILE A 67 -14.22 -16.36 -5.31
N GLU A 68 -14.28 -15.36 -6.18
CA GLU A 68 -13.64 -15.38 -7.50
C GLU A 68 -12.11 -15.30 -7.37
N ILE A 69 -11.60 -14.54 -6.40
CA ILE A 69 -10.17 -14.49 -6.08
C ILE A 69 -9.70 -15.86 -5.60
N ALA A 70 -10.39 -16.46 -4.61
CA ALA A 70 -10.08 -17.80 -4.10
C ALA A 70 -10.07 -18.86 -5.21
N ALA A 71 -11.07 -18.82 -6.11
CA ALA A 71 -11.15 -19.72 -7.26
C ALA A 71 -10.00 -19.49 -8.24
N SER A 72 -9.64 -18.23 -8.51
CA SER A 72 -8.54 -17.87 -9.41
C SER A 72 -7.16 -18.29 -8.87
N LEU A 73 -6.98 -18.22 -7.54
CA LEU A 73 -5.76 -18.63 -6.83
C LEU A 73 -5.72 -20.14 -6.57
N ARG A 74 -6.69 -20.92 -7.06
CA ARG A 74 -6.83 -22.37 -6.87
C ARG A 74 -6.91 -22.79 -5.39
N ARG A 75 -7.37 -21.91 -4.51
CA ARG A 75 -7.54 -22.17 -3.07
C ARG A 75 -8.92 -22.76 -2.82
N ARG A 76 -9.06 -24.07 -3.00
CA ARG A 76 -10.33 -24.79 -2.79
C ARG A 76 -10.93 -24.50 -1.41
N ASN A 77 -10.12 -24.62 -0.35
CA ASN A 77 -10.57 -24.42 1.03
C ASN A 77 -11.21 -23.03 1.23
N HIS A 78 -10.69 -22.00 0.55
CA HIS A 78 -11.22 -20.64 0.63
C HIS A 78 -12.55 -20.51 -0.12
N VAL A 79 -12.69 -21.17 -1.28
CA VAL A 79 -13.97 -21.23 -2.01
C VAL A 79 -15.03 -21.91 -1.15
N GLU A 80 -14.70 -23.02 -0.51
CA GLU A 80 -15.60 -23.75 0.39
C GLU A 80 -16.03 -22.91 1.60
N ILE A 81 -15.10 -22.14 2.18
CA ILE A 81 -15.40 -21.24 3.31
C ILE A 81 -16.31 -20.08 2.88
N LEU A 82 -16.09 -19.50 1.71
CA LEU A 82 -16.84 -18.33 1.23
C LEU A 82 -18.20 -18.67 0.62
N PHE A 83 -18.32 -19.85 0.00
CA PHE A 83 -19.50 -20.28 -0.75
C PHE A 83 -20.84 -20.13 0.00
N PRO A 84 -20.97 -20.49 1.29
CA PRO A 84 -22.23 -20.33 2.02
C PRO A 84 -22.67 -18.88 2.22
N PHE A 85 -21.73 -17.92 2.11
CA PHE A 85 -21.94 -16.52 2.44
C PHE A 85 -21.97 -15.62 1.19
N THR A 86 -21.55 -16.13 0.03
CA THR A 86 -21.48 -15.35 -1.22
C THR A 86 -22.71 -15.54 -2.11
N SER A 87 -23.24 -14.45 -2.62
CA SER A 87 -24.32 -14.44 -3.60
C SER A 87 -23.84 -14.94 -4.96
N PRO A 88 -24.69 -15.62 -5.75
CA PRO A 88 -24.32 -16.12 -7.07
C PRO A 88 -23.78 -15.02 -7.99
N VAL A 89 -22.57 -15.22 -8.50
CA VAL A 89 -21.95 -14.31 -9.47
C VAL A 89 -22.51 -14.62 -10.85
N ARG A 90 -23.10 -13.61 -11.53
CA ARG A 90 -23.77 -13.75 -12.83
C ARG A 90 -22.91 -14.41 -13.92
N ALA A 91 -21.59 -14.25 -13.86
CA ALA A 91 -20.66 -14.84 -14.82
C ALA A 91 -20.51 -16.37 -14.68
N ILE A 92 -20.88 -16.94 -13.53
CA ILE A 92 -20.71 -18.36 -13.21
C ILE A 92 -22.05 -19.08 -13.40
N THR A 93 -22.17 -19.83 -14.50
CA THR A 93 -23.40 -20.54 -14.88
C THR A 93 -23.66 -21.79 -14.04
N ASN A 94 -22.62 -22.41 -13.49
CA ASN A 94 -22.71 -23.51 -12.54
C ASN A 94 -22.28 -23.04 -11.15
N TRP A 95 -23.24 -22.57 -10.34
CA TRP A 95 -22.97 -22.05 -8.99
C TRP A 95 -22.83 -23.18 -7.97
N THR A 96 -21.77 -23.97 -8.15
CA THR A 96 -21.30 -24.99 -7.21
C THR A 96 -19.82 -24.74 -6.92
N VAL A 97 -19.28 -25.28 -5.83
CA VAL A 97 -17.83 -25.19 -5.56
C VAL A 97 -17.01 -25.64 -6.78
N GLU A 98 -17.41 -26.75 -7.41
CA GLU A 98 -16.76 -27.24 -8.63
C GLU A 98 -16.94 -26.30 -9.82
N GLY A 99 -18.13 -25.77 -10.03
CA GLY A 99 -18.41 -24.86 -11.14
C GLY A 99 -17.69 -23.51 -11.00
N ILE A 100 -17.57 -23.00 -9.78
CA ILE A 100 -16.78 -21.80 -9.45
C ILE A 100 -15.29 -22.06 -9.69
N ILE A 101 -14.74 -23.18 -9.21
CA ILE A 101 -13.34 -23.56 -9.44
C ILE A 101 -13.08 -23.74 -10.94
N THR A 102 -14.00 -24.37 -11.66
CA THR A 102 -13.89 -24.61 -13.11
C THR A 102 -13.95 -23.29 -13.89
N HIS A 103 -14.86 -22.38 -13.52
CA HIS A 103 -14.93 -21.05 -14.11
C HIS A 103 -13.66 -20.23 -13.84
N GLY A 104 -13.12 -20.29 -12.60
CA GLY A 104 -11.84 -19.70 -12.24
C GLY A 104 -10.68 -20.22 -13.09
N LYS A 105 -10.65 -21.52 -13.40
CA LYS A 105 -9.67 -22.14 -14.31
C LYS A 105 -9.87 -21.72 -15.78
N SER A 106 -11.12 -21.55 -16.23
CA SER A 106 -11.44 -21.24 -17.63
C SER A 106 -11.16 -19.80 -18.03
N ARG A 107 -11.35 -18.84 -17.12
CA ARG A 107 -11.04 -17.40 -17.34
C ARG A 107 -9.55 -17.10 -17.53
N PHE A 108 -8.67 -18.10 -17.35
CA PHE A 108 -7.22 -18.04 -17.59
C PHE A 108 -6.79 -18.33 -19.03
N SER A 109 -7.73 -18.44 -19.98
CA SER A 109 -7.39 -18.55 -21.41
C SER A 109 -7.26 -17.16 -22.06
N MET A 110 -6.28 -16.36 -21.64
CA MET A 110 -5.81 -15.12 -22.30
C MET A 110 -4.29 -14.97 -22.08
N PRO A 111 -3.56 -14.20 -22.92
CA PRO A 111 -2.21 -14.53 -23.39
C PRO A 111 -1.20 -14.64 -22.24
N LYS A 112 -0.32 -15.63 -22.35
CA LYS A 112 0.81 -15.92 -21.45
C LYS A 112 1.46 -14.64 -20.89
N ILE A 113 1.02 -14.18 -19.73
CA ILE A 113 1.97 -13.72 -18.72
C ILE A 113 2.54 -15.03 -18.21
N LYS A 114 3.80 -15.30 -18.56
CA LYS A 114 4.46 -16.56 -18.23
C LYS A 114 4.38 -16.75 -16.72
N ASP A 115 3.68 -17.79 -16.28
CA ASP A 115 3.78 -18.30 -14.91
C ASP A 115 5.25 -18.70 -14.68
N GLU A 116 6.05 -17.76 -14.20
CA GLU A 116 7.40 -18.01 -13.77
C GLU A 116 7.36 -18.57 -12.34
N PRO A 117 8.12 -19.65 -12.03
CA PRO A 117 8.21 -20.21 -10.69
C PRO A 117 8.44 -19.13 -9.63
N CYS A 118 7.87 -19.27 -8.42
CA CYS A 118 8.00 -18.31 -7.30
C CYS A 118 9.47 -17.87 -7.04
N SER A 119 10.45 -18.74 -7.30
CA SER A 119 11.87 -18.39 -7.27
C SER A 119 12.25 -17.30 -8.28
N LYS A 120 11.78 -17.42 -9.53
CA LYS A 120 12.05 -16.48 -10.61
C LYS A 120 11.33 -15.14 -10.43
N VAL A 121 10.13 -15.13 -9.83
CA VAL A 121 9.42 -13.88 -9.51
C VAL A 121 10.21 -13.08 -8.47
N ASN A 122 10.74 -13.73 -7.45
CA ASN A 122 11.62 -13.08 -6.47
C ASN A 122 12.93 -12.61 -7.11
N ASP A 123 13.53 -13.42 -8.00
CA ASP A 123 14.71 -13.04 -8.78
C ASP A 123 14.43 -11.79 -9.66
N ARG A 124 13.26 -11.74 -10.31
CA ARG A 124 12.83 -10.62 -11.13
C ARG A 124 12.61 -9.35 -10.31
N LYS A 125 11.98 -9.46 -9.14
CA LYS A 125 11.85 -8.32 -8.21
C LYS A 125 13.22 -7.78 -7.81
N ILE A 126 14.17 -8.65 -7.44
CA ILE A 126 15.53 -8.26 -7.08
C ILE A 126 16.22 -7.56 -8.25
N GLU A 127 16.05 -8.08 -9.47
CA GLU A 127 16.57 -7.49 -10.70
C GLU A 127 15.99 -6.08 -10.93
N LEU A 128 14.67 -5.92 -10.85
CA LEU A 128 14.00 -4.63 -11.03
C LEU A 128 14.44 -3.61 -9.97
N LYS A 129 14.60 -4.02 -8.70
CA LYS A 129 15.16 -3.15 -7.65
C LYS A 129 16.57 -2.66 -8.00
N SER A 130 17.41 -3.56 -8.50
CA SER A 130 18.77 -3.25 -8.93
C SER A 130 18.78 -2.31 -10.15
N LEU A 131 17.94 -2.58 -11.15
CA LEU A 131 17.79 -1.77 -12.36
C LEU A 131 17.28 -0.36 -12.04
N GLY A 132 16.26 -0.25 -11.20
CA GLY A 132 15.75 1.04 -10.72
C GLY A 132 16.84 1.82 -10.00
N GLY A 133 17.60 1.17 -9.11
CA GLY A 133 18.74 1.80 -8.42
C GLY A 133 19.82 2.29 -9.39
N LYS A 134 20.13 1.53 -10.44
CA LYS A 134 21.07 1.95 -11.50
C LYS A 134 20.54 3.13 -12.30
N ALA A 135 19.25 3.16 -12.63
CA ALA A 135 18.61 4.27 -13.33
C ALA A 135 18.65 5.56 -12.49
N VAL A 136 18.36 5.47 -11.18
CA VAL A 136 18.51 6.58 -10.23
C VAL A 136 19.95 7.11 -10.20
N LYS A 137 20.95 6.23 -10.16
CA LYS A 137 22.37 6.63 -10.21
C LYS A 137 22.73 7.37 -11.50
N ARG A 138 22.10 7.01 -12.63
CA ARG A 138 22.23 7.71 -13.91
C ARG A 138 21.38 8.98 -14.02
N LYS A 139 20.64 9.36 -12.98
CA LYS A 139 19.66 10.46 -12.97
C LYS A 139 18.51 10.27 -13.96
N ASP A 140 18.29 9.06 -14.45
CA ASP A 140 17.12 8.70 -15.24
C ASP A 140 15.95 8.39 -14.29
N TYR A 141 15.37 9.45 -13.72
CA TYR A 141 14.30 9.34 -12.75
C TYR A 141 13.00 8.84 -13.38
N LEU A 142 12.72 9.24 -14.63
CA LEU A 142 11.52 8.81 -15.33
C LEU A 142 11.57 7.31 -15.62
N GLY A 143 12.68 6.80 -16.15
CA GLY A 143 12.89 5.36 -16.34
C GLY A 143 12.87 4.60 -15.01
N ALA A 144 13.53 5.13 -13.97
CA ALA A 144 13.50 4.52 -12.64
C ALA A 144 12.08 4.41 -12.06
N SER A 145 11.24 5.44 -12.22
CA SER A 145 9.86 5.42 -11.72
C SER A 145 9.01 4.32 -12.37
N ARG A 146 9.22 4.06 -13.66
CA ARG A 146 8.55 2.97 -14.40
C ARG A 146 9.02 1.61 -13.90
N ILE A 147 10.34 1.43 -13.74
CA ILE A 147 10.92 0.19 -13.22
C ILE A 147 10.42 -0.10 -11.81
N TYR A 148 10.36 0.90 -10.94
CA TYR A 148 9.81 0.72 -9.58
C TYR A 148 8.31 0.44 -9.59
N SER A 149 7.56 0.94 -10.58
CA SER A 149 6.14 0.60 -10.74
C SER A 149 5.97 -0.87 -11.14
N GLU A 150 6.77 -1.36 -12.09
CA GLU A 150 6.81 -2.80 -12.44
C GLU A 150 7.21 -3.65 -11.23
N ALA A 151 8.17 -3.20 -10.41
CA ALA A 151 8.56 -3.90 -9.19
C ALA A 151 7.43 -3.95 -8.15
N LEU A 152 6.61 -2.89 -8.05
CA LEU A 152 5.47 -2.82 -7.14
C LEU A 152 4.28 -3.69 -7.59
N GLU A 153 4.18 -3.99 -8.89
CA GLU A 153 3.23 -5.00 -9.39
C GLU A 153 3.59 -6.42 -8.90
N LEU A 154 4.88 -6.66 -8.59
CA LEU A 154 5.34 -7.95 -8.04
C LEU A 154 5.27 -8.01 -6.51
N ASP A 155 5.44 -6.88 -5.83
CA ASP A 155 5.30 -6.78 -4.37
C ASP A 155 4.82 -5.38 -3.94
N TYR A 156 3.53 -5.30 -3.67
CA TYR A 156 2.86 -4.08 -3.23
C TYR A 156 3.19 -3.68 -1.78
N PHE A 157 3.82 -4.54 -0.98
CA PHE A 157 4.10 -4.31 0.44
C PHE A 157 5.57 -3.93 0.71
N ASP A 158 6.38 -3.78 -0.32
CA ASP A 158 7.77 -3.34 -0.18
C ASP A 158 7.88 -1.81 -0.03
N ALA A 159 7.92 -1.35 1.22
CA ALA A 159 8.12 0.06 1.57
C ALA A 159 9.33 0.70 0.87
N THR A 160 10.38 -0.09 0.58
CA THR A 160 11.59 0.44 -0.07
C THR A 160 11.34 0.83 -1.53
N LEU A 161 10.41 0.17 -2.21
CA LEU A 161 10.03 0.51 -3.58
C LEU A 161 9.29 1.84 -3.61
N TYR A 162 8.31 2.06 -2.73
CA TYR A 162 7.63 3.35 -2.60
C TYR A 162 8.58 4.49 -2.26
N SER A 163 9.49 4.29 -1.28
CA SER A 163 10.49 5.32 -0.91
C SER A 163 11.43 5.70 -2.07
N ASN A 164 11.75 4.74 -2.94
CA ASN A 164 12.61 4.99 -4.09
C ASN A 164 11.83 5.59 -5.27
N ARG A 165 10.58 5.19 -5.48
CA ARG A 165 9.72 5.78 -6.52
C ARG A 165 9.30 7.21 -6.16
N SER A 166 9.02 7.49 -4.88
CA SER A 166 8.76 8.86 -4.40
C SER A 166 9.95 9.78 -4.65
N LEU A 167 11.19 9.33 -4.41
CA LEU A 167 12.39 10.08 -4.80
C LEU A 167 12.38 10.43 -6.29
N CYS A 168 12.02 9.47 -7.15
CA CYS A 168 11.97 9.69 -8.59
C CYS A 168 10.93 10.76 -8.93
N TYR A 169 9.72 10.66 -8.37
CA TYR A 169 8.66 11.65 -8.58
C TYR A 169 9.04 13.05 -8.09
N LEU A 170 9.69 13.16 -6.92
CA LEU A 170 10.22 14.45 -6.44
C LEU A 170 11.22 15.08 -7.43
N ARG A 171 12.03 14.25 -8.11
CA ARG A 171 13.03 14.73 -9.06
C ARG A 171 12.45 15.09 -10.43
N ILE A 172 11.30 14.51 -10.79
CA ILE A 172 10.58 14.81 -12.04
C ILE A 172 9.61 16.00 -11.85
N GLY A 173 9.28 16.35 -10.60
CA GLY A 173 8.33 17.42 -10.28
C GLY A 173 6.89 16.93 -10.07
N GLU A 174 6.68 15.62 -10.04
CA GLU A 174 5.38 14.97 -9.80
C GLU A 174 5.11 14.86 -8.28
N VAL A 175 5.10 15.99 -7.60
CA VAL A 175 5.18 16.06 -6.13
C VAL A 175 3.99 15.37 -5.44
N GLN A 176 2.79 15.47 -5.98
CA GLN A 176 1.60 14.81 -5.42
C GLN A 176 1.72 13.28 -5.48
N LYS A 177 2.27 12.72 -6.57
CA LYS A 177 2.53 11.28 -6.67
C LYS A 177 3.61 10.85 -5.68
N ALA A 178 4.61 11.69 -5.45
CA ALA A 178 5.62 11.44 -4.43
C ALA A 178 4.99 11.37 -3.03
N LEU A 179 4.08 12.29 -2.71
CA LEU A 179 3.41 12.33 -1.40
C LEU A 179 2.61 11.04 -1.14
N LEU A 180 1.83 10.58 -2.12
CA LEU A 180 1.09 9.30 -2.03
C LEU A 180 2.01 8.10 -1.79
N ASP A 181 3.15 8.04 -2.51
CA ASP A 181 4.14 6.98 -2.29
C ASP A 181 4.77 7.07 -0.89
N THR A 182 4.96 8.27 -0.35
CA THR A 182 5.50 8.43 1.01
C THR A 182 4.52 8.02 2.09
N GLU A 183 3.23 8.33 1.93
CA GLU A 183 2.16 7.86 2.83
C GLU A 183 2.11 6.33 2.86
N MET A 184 2.18 5.68 1.70
CA MET A 184 2.25 4.21 1.61
C MET A 184 3.52 3.67 2.26
N CYS A 185 4.68 4.31 2.05
CA CYS A 185 5.93 3.92 2.67
C CYS A 185 5.87 3.99 4.21
N ILE A 186 5.29 5.06 4.78
CA ILE A 186 5.16 5.26 6.22
C ILE A 186 4.12 4.31 6.80
N LYS A 187 3.01 4.08 6.10
CA LYS A 187 2.00 3.08 6.50
C LYS A 187 2.60 1.68 6.63
N LEU A 188 3.50 1.30 5.70
CA LEU A 188 4.17 0.00 5.72
C LEU A 188 5.33 -0.06 6.74
N ARG A 189 6.01 1.05 6.98
CA ARG A 189 7.10 1.15 7.96
C ARG A 189 7.05 2.49 8.73
N PRO A 190 6.23 2.58 9.78
CA PRO A 190 6.00 3.84 10.50
C PRO A 190 7.25 4.43 11.15
N GLU A 191 8.19 3.57 11.57
CA GLU A 191 9.41 3.99 12.24
C GLU A 191 10.57 4.27 11.27
N TRP A 192 10.34 4.16 9.95
CA TRP A 192 11.40 4.35 8.98
C TRP A 192 11.60 5.83 8.64
N VAL A 193 12.59 6.45 9.29
CA VAL A 193 12.97 7.87 9.14
C VAL A 193 13.07 8.32 7.68
N LYS A 194 13.54 7.45 6.77
CA LYS A 194 13.66 7.78 5.35
C LYS A 194 12.31 8.02 4.67
N GLY A 195 11.23 7.36 5.12
CA GLY A 195 9.87 7.62 4.65
C GLY A 195 9.41 9.03 5.03
N HIS A 196 9.51 9.38 6.31
CA HIS A 196 9.20 10.72 6.83
C HIS A 196 10.04 11.81 6.16
N TYR A 197 11.33 11.56 5.94
CA TYR A 197 12.19 12.50 5.22
C TYR A 197 11.66 12.81 3.81
N ARG A 198 11.18 11.78 3.10
CA ARG A 198 10.64 11.94 1.74
C ARG A 198 9.31 12.68 1.75
N GLU A 199 8.45 12.41 2.73
CA GLU A 199 7.17 13.10 2.91
C GLU A 199 7.40 14.59 3.21
N GLY A 200 8.24 14.90 4.21
CA GLY A 200 8.58 16.28 4.53
C GLY A 200 9.20 17.01 3.33
N ALA A 201 10.05 16.35 2.55
CA ALA A 201 10.59 16.93 1.31
C ALA A 201 9.51 17.19 0.25
N ALA A 202 8.49 16.33 0.13
CA ALA A 202 7.35 16.56 -0.76
C ALA A 202 6.53 17.78 -0.29
N LEU A 203 6.22 17.84 1.01
CA LEU A 203 5.47 18.94 1.62
C LEU A 203 6.19 20.29 1.49
N MET A 204 7.51 20.31 1.64
CA MET A 204 8.32 21.51 1.37
C MET A 204 8.17 22.00 -0.07
N LEU A 205 8.14 21.10 -1.06
CA LEU A 205 7.91 21.48 -2.46
C LEU A 205 6.48 21.95 -2.73
N LEU A 206 5.50 21.43 -1.99
CA LEU A 206 4.10 21.91 -2.02
C LEU A 206 3.90 23.22 -1.26
N LYS A 207 4.94 23.74 -0.59
CA LYS A 207 4.88 24.89 0.33
C LYS A 207 3.95 24.67 1.53
N GLU A 208 3.70 23.42 1.89
CA GLU A 208 2.97 23.07 3.11
C GLU A 208 3.94 23.03 4.30
N HIS A 209 4.60 24.16 4.58
CA HIS A 209 5.74 24.22 5.50
C HIS A 209 5.38 23.82 6.94
N LYS A 210 4.16 24.15 7.40
CA LYS A 210 3.64 23.72 8.72
C LYS A 210 3.62 22.20 8.84
N LYS A 211 3.06 21.49 7.85
CA LYS A 211 3.02 20.03 7.84
C LYS A 211 4.41 19.42 7.68
N ALA A 212 5.25 20.02 6.82
CA ALA A 212 6.63 19.57 6.66
C ALA A 212 7.42 19.61 7.98
N PHE A 213 7.27 20.70 8.74
CA PHE A 213 7.87 20.84 10.07
C PHE A 213 7.39 19.74 11.03
N GLU A 214 6.09 19.48 11.10
CA GLU A 214 5.52 18.41 11.94
C GLU A 214 6.08 17.03 11.59
N VAL A 215 6.14 16.71 10.28
CA VAL A 215 6.69 15.43 9.80
C VAL A 215 8.18 15.31 10.15
N PHE A 216 8.98 16.34 9.92
CA PHE A 216 10.40 16.31 10.28
C PHE A 216 10.62 16.25 11.80
N LEU A 217 9.75 16.89 12.59
CA LEU A 217 9.82 16.82 14.05
C LEU A 217 9.55 15.39 14.53
N ASN A 218 8.56 14.72 13.94
CA ASN A 218 8.28 13.32 14.23
C ASN A 218 9.43 12.40 13.77
N ALA A 219 10.02 12.67 12.60
CA ALA A 219 11.21 11.96 12.13
C ALA A 219 12.41 12.12 13.09
N LEU A 220 12.61 13.31 13.66
CA LEU A 220 13.68 13.58 14.61
C LEU A 220 13.43 12.89 15.95
N LYS A 221 12.17 12.74 16.38
CA LYS A 221 11.84 11.93 17.58
C LYS A 221 12.21 10.45 17.39
N LEU A 222 12.08 9.93 16.17
CA LEU A 222 12.45 8.54 15.84
C LEU A 222 13.97 8.34 15.80
N ASP A 223 14.73 9.33 15.34
CA ASP A 223 16.19 9.31 15.32
C ASP A 223 16.78 10.67 15.75
N PRO A 224 16.92 10.91 17.06
CA PRO A 224 17.32 12.21 17.60
C PRO A 224 18.73 12.67 17.23
N THR A 225 19.57 11.76 16.74
CA THR A 225 20.96 12.06 16.38
C THR A 225 21.14 12.31 14.86
N ASN A 226 20.03 12.32 14.12
CA ASN A 226 20.05 12.48 12.67
C ASN A 226 20.22 13.94 12.24
N ALA A 227 21.47 14.36 12.05
CA ALA A 227 21.82 15.71 11.61
C ALA A 227 21.13 16.13 10.29
N ASN A 228 20.81 15.18 9.40
CA ASN A 228 20.10 15.51 8.15
C ASN A 228 18.64 15.89 8.42
N ILE A 229 17.97 15.20 9.34
CA ILE A 229 16.59 15.52 9.73
C ILE A 229 16.55 16.84 10.50
N GLU A 230 17.47 17.04 11.44
CA GLU A 230 17.59 18.30 12.18
C GLU A 230 17.74 19.49 11.23
N LYS A 231 18.62 19.35 10.22
CA LYS A 231 18.81 20.39 9.21
C LYS A 231 17.51 20.73 8.47
N VAL A 232 16.80 19.74 7.92
CA VAL A 232 15.57 20.00 7.16
C VAL A 232 14.40 20.46 8.04
N LEU A 233 14.40 20.10 9.32
CA LEU A 233 13.46 20.63 10.31
C LEU A 233 13.65 22.15 10.48
N TRP A 234 14.91 22.60 10.63
CA TRP A 234 15.22 24.03 10.71
C TRP A 234 14.87 24.76 9.41
N GLU A 235 15.14 24.17 8.25
CA GLU A 235 14.72 24.73 6.96
C GLU A 235 13.21 24.88 6.86
N ALA A 236 12.43 23.89 7.32
CA ALA A 236 10.98 23.95 7.36
C ALA A 236 10.45 25.01 8.34
N LEU A 237 11.08 25.14 9.52
CA LEU A 237 10.72 26.16 10.51
C LEU A 237 10.92 27.58 9.96
N GLU A 238 12.06 27.84 9.30
CA GLU A 238 12.34 29.14 8.73
C GLU A 238 11.43 29.47 7.54
N ALA A 239 11.03 28.46 6.75
CA ALA A 239 10.03 28.66 5.71
C ALA A 239 8.64 28.98 6.31
N MET A 240 8.23 28.27 7.36
CA MET A 240 6.97 28.51 8.07
C MET A 240 6.88 29.94 8.64
N LYS A 241 7.94 30.43 9.30
CA LYS A 241 7.97 31.82 9.81
C LYS A 241 7.84 32.87 8.71
N LYS A 242 8.41 32.60 7.53
CA LYS A 242 8.30 33.51 6.38
C LYS A 242 6.89 33.56 5.82
N ASP A 243 6.19 32.43 5.78
CA ASP A 243 4.78 32.38 5.38
C ASP A 243 3.92 33.19 6.35
N ASP A 244 4.07 32.96 7.66
CA ASP A 244 3.29 33.67 8.68
C ASP A 244 3.53 35.20 8.62
N ALA A 245 4.77 35.63 8.42
CA ALA A 245 5.11 37.04 8.25
C ALA A 245 4.55 37.65 6.94
N ALA A 246 4.49 36.86 5.86
CA ALA A 246 3.91 37.30 4.60
C ALA A 246 2.38 37.44 4.70
N GLU A 247 1.72 36.52 5.40
CA GLU A 247 0.28 36.59 5.69
C GLU A 247 -0.05 37.83 6.53
N GLU A 248 0.71 38.11 7.59
CA GLU A 248 0.51 39.30 8.44
C GLU A 248 0.69 40.61 7.66
N LYS A 249 1.70 40.68 6.79
CA LYS A 249 1.95 41.85 5.94
C LYS A 249 0.83 42.05 4.92
N THR A 250 0.29 40.96 4.38
CA THR A 250 -0.83 41.02 3.43
C THR A 250 -2.08 41.55 4.11
N LEU A 251 -2.40 41.06 5.32
CA LEU A 251 -3.56 41.51 6.09
C LEU A 251 -3.50 43.02 6.40
N LYS A 252 -2.33 43.52 6.82
CA LYS A 252 -2.10 44.95 7.11
C LYS A 252 -2.11 45.88 5.88
N SER A 253 -2.12 45.34 4.67
CA SER A 253 -2.11 46.13 3.42
C SER A 253 -3.48 46.23 2.74
N VAL A 254 -4.47 45.50 3.27
CA VAL A 254 -5.86 45.50 2.78
C VAL A 254 -6.77 46.40 3.63
N ASP A 255 -6.28 46.82 4.81
CA ASP A 255 -6.85 47.87 5.67
C ASP A 255 -6.28 49.26 5.31
#